data_AF-A0A7Z2ZM29-F1
#
_entry.id   AF-A0A7Z2ZM29-F1
#
_cell.length_a   1.000
_cell.length_b   1.000
_cell.length_c   1.000
_cell.angle_alpha   90.00
_cell.angle_beta   90.00
_cell.angle_gamma   90.00
#
_symmetry.space_group_name_H-M   'P 1'
#
loop_
_entity.id
_entity.type
_entity.pdbx_description
1 polymer ?
#
loop_
_entity_poly.entity_id
_entity_poly.type
_entity_poly.pdbx_seq_one_letter_code
_entity_poly.pdbx_strand_id
1 'polypeptide(L)'
;MRNSNQIGVMIVQGPQSWAIIQQSKGAASIRLAGKWSMDAEVEQSQVLARIVKENSAETVVHWTKAEMQQDQSWSVTLERVPAGGLYRIETSLQVNGNQELEWAIRGDMIHHVGVGDLWVIAGQSNAAGYGKGPVNDAPELGIHLFRNNGQWDMASHPFNESTQTLHIENRETCNPGHSPFLAFARLLKRETGYPIGLVQTALGGSPLKAWNPHEDGTLYRNMLNIVQAAGGSAKGVVWYQGCSDCNPEESLTYAERFQAMVEQWRRDLGDAELPFATVQLNRHTAHGATDIDNRSWGIVREQQTIAARNTPYVTLVPAIDCPLSDEIHNSPAGNLLIGERMARAVLATVYGKEVHYRAPEVGDVRSETDDEGNSVLELTYDYVGGYLVSIGPNQPVFAVDDESGTAEVSDWSISGRNSIRIKLKRPLKGQAFLHGGYERNPAVYFPLDSLTYMPPLSFYKYPIR
;
A
#
# COMPACT_ATOMS: atom_id res chain seq x y z
N MET A 1 16.52 -6.02 36.12
CA MET A 1 16.74 -7.17 37.04
C MET A 1 16.22 -8.40 36.34
N ARG A 2 17.08 -9.32 35.87
CA ARG A 2 16.63 -10.58 35.26
C ARG A 2 16.31 -11.55 36.39
N ASN A 3 15.09 -12.11 36.41
CA ASN A 3 14.63 -13.07 37.40
C ASN A 3 15.54 -14.32 37.37
N SER A 4 16.28 -14.55 38.45
CA SER A 4 17.13 -15.73 38.65
C SER A 4 16.36 -17.04 38.91
N ASN A 5 15.03 -17.05 38.69
CA ASN A 5 14.13 -18.16 38.99
C ASN A 5 13.42 -18.73 37.75
N GLN A 6 13.83 -18.37 36.53
CA GLN A 6 13.25 -19.00 35.33
C GLN A 6 13.87 -20.39 35.12
N ILE A 7 13.03 -21.39 34.85
CA ILE A 7 13.39 -22.79 34.63
C ILE A 7 12.92 -23.18 33.22
N GLY A 8 13.75 -23.93 32.51
CA GLY A 8 13.46 -24.46 31.18
C GLY A 8 14.09 -23.63 30.06
N VAL A 9 13.42 -23.51 28.93
CA VAL A 9 13.91 -22.74 27.78
C VAL A 9 13.36 -21.32 27.79
N MET A 10 14.22 -20.33 27.56
CA MET A 10 13.85 -18.93 27.40
C MET A 10 14.26 -18.45 26.00
N ILE A 11 13.34 -17.81 25.29
CA ILE A 11 13.62 -17.21 23.97
C ILE A 11 14.10 -15.78 24.19
N VAL A 12 15.30 -15.45 23.69
CA VAL A 12 15.88 -14.09 23.76
C VAL A 12 15.83 -13.41 22.40
N GLN A 13 15.91 -14.18 21.33
CA GLN A 13 15.83 -13.72 19.95
C GLN A 13 14.86 -14.62 19.17
N GLY A 14 13.93 -14.00 18.46
CA GLY A 14 12.90 -14.67 17.66
C GLY A 14 11.86 -13.66 17.17
N PRO A 15 10.84 -14.09 16.43
CA PRO A 15 9.72 -13.22 16.07
C PRO A 15 8.95 -12.80 17.32
N GLN A 16 8.28 -11.65 17.24
CA GLN A 16 7.31 -11.25 18.26
C GLN A 16 6.03 -12.07 18.10
N SER A 17 5.21 -12.15 19.15
CA SER A 17 3.82 -12.58 18.96
C SER A 17 3.13 -11.66 17.96
N TRP A 18 2.16 -12.18 17.20
CA TRP A 18 1.50 -11.47 16.09
C TRP A 18 2.39 -11.13 14.89
N ALA A 19 3.67 -11.49 14.88
CA ALA A 19 4.53 -11.20 13.73
C ALA A 19 4.06 -11.94 12.47
N ILE A 20 4.06 -11.24 11.34
CA ILE A 20 4.00 -11.85 10.02
C ILE A 20 5.42 -11.90 9.47
N ILE A 21 5.87 -13.07 9.07
CA ILE A 21 7.21 -13.29 8.52
C ILE A 21 7.06 -13.39 7.00
N GLN A 22 7.81 -12.57 6.26
CA GLN A 22 7.77 -12.55 4.80
C GLN A 22 8.13 -13.94 4.23
N GLN A 23 7.21 -14.49 3.47
CA GLN A 23 7.42 -15.74 2.74
C GLN A 23 8.18 -15.50 1.44
N SER A 24 8.93 -16.52 1.01
CA SER A 24 9.47 -16.65 -0.34
C SER A 24 9.10 -18.02 -0.89
N LYS A 25 8.44 -18.04 -2.05
CA LYS A 25 8.00 -19.28 -2.73
C LYS A 25 7.16 -20.21 -1.83
N GLY A 26 6.30 -19.63 -1.00
CA GLY A 26 5.34 -20.34 -0.15
C GLY A 26 5.91 -20.81 1.19
N ALA A 27 7.08 -20.35 1.62
CA ALA A 27 7.66 -20.69 2.93
C ALA A 27 8.60 -19.59 3.47
N ALA A 28 8.96 -19.67 4.75
CA ALA A 28 9.99 -18.85 5.38
C ALA A 28 10.83 -19.67 6.35
N SER A 29 11.99 -19.13 6.74
CA SER A 29 12.83 -19.71 7.79
C SER A 29 12.73 -18.86 9.05
N ILE A 30 12.58 -19.52 10.20
CA ILE A 30 12.42 -18.84 11.49
C ILE A 30 13.60 -19.19 12.39
N ARG A 31 14.41 -18.20 12.72
CA ARG A 31 15.54 -18.36 13.65
C ARG A 31 15.11 -18.00 15.07
N LEU A 32 15.48 -18.86 16.01
CA LEU A 32 15.30 -18.64 17.44
C LEU A 32 16.66 -18.78 18.13
N ALA A 33 16.90 -17.98 19.16
CA ALA A 33 18.02 -18.14 20.05
C ALA A 33 17.66 -17.70 21.45
N GLY A 34 18.38 -18.22 22.44
CA GLY A 34 18.04 -17.93 23.82
C GLY A 34 18.98 -18.53 24.84
N LYS A 35 18.42 -18.68 26.05
CA LYS A 35 19.08 -19.32 27.19
C LYS A 35 18.23 -20.47 27.69
N TRP A 36 18.83 -21.39 28.41
CA TRP A 36 18.11 -22.44 29.13
C TRP A 36 18.69 -22.59 30.54
N SER A 37 17.90 -23.09 31.48
CA SER A 37 18.30 -23.22 32.88
C SER A 37 17.51 -24.31 33.58
N MET A 38 18.08 -24.85 34.66
CA MET A 38 17.45 -25.84 35.53
C MET A 38 17.93 -25.67 36.97
N ASP A 39 17.10 -26.13 37.92
CA ASP A 39 17.41 -26.09 39.36
C ASP A 39 18.30 -27.25 39.82
N ALA A 40 18.39 -28.32 39.03
CA ALA A 40 19.17 -29.52 39.34
C ALA A 40 20.25 -29.77 38.29
N GLU A 41 21.40 -30.30 38.72
CA GLU A 41 22.41 -30.81 37.79
C GLU A 41 21.85 -31.98 37.00
N VAL A 42 22.06 -31.93 35.68
CA VAL A 42 21.54 -32.93 34.74
C VAL A 42 22.67 -33.38 33.82
N GLU A 43 22.78 -34.68 33.59
CA GLU A 43 23.86 -35.26 32.80
C GLU A 43 23.70 -34.95 31.30
N GLN A 44 22.46 -34.93 30.82
CA GLN A 44 22.14 -34.65 29.42
C GLN A 44 20.97 -33.68 29.32
N SER A 45 21.13 -32.68 28.46
CA SER A 45 20.09 -31.69 28.16
C SER A 45 20.06 -31.40 26.67
N GLN A 46 18.87 -31.22 26.12
CA GLN A 46 18.65 -30.86 24.72
C GLN A 46 17.47 -29.89 24.62
N VAL A 47 17.72 -28.69 24.09
CA VAL A 47 16.66 -27.76 23.71
C VAL A 47 16.06 -28.21 22.37
N LEU A 48 14.73 -28.25 22.29
CA LEU A 48 14.00 -28.51 21.05
C LEU A 48 13.01 -27.39 20.78
N ALA A 49 12.72 -27.16 19.50
CA ALA A 49 11.67 -26.25 19.05
C ALA A 49 10.78 -26.91 18.01
N ARG A 50 9.49 -26.58 18.00
CA ARG A 50 8.53 -27.01 16.98
C ARG A 50 7.57 -25.88 16.61
N ILE A 51 6.80 -26.10 15.54
CA ILE A 51 5.71 -25.21 15.15
C ILE A 51 4.44 -26.02 15.00
N VAL A 52 3.35 -25.50 15.55
CA VAL A 52 2.01 -26.08 15.42
C VAL A 52 1.01 -25.04 14.92
N LYS A 53 -0.08 -25.49 14.30
CA LYS A 53 -1.22 -24.62 14.00
C LYS A 53 -1.95 -24.26 15.29
N GLU A 54 -2.30 -22.99 15.48
CA GLU A 54 -2.98 -22.57 16.72
C GLU A 54 -4.41 -23.10 16.83
N ASN A 55 -5.10 -23.23 15.70
CA ASN A 55 -6.50 -23.63 15.66
C ASN A 55 -6.74 -25.14 15.91
N SER A 56 -5.70 -25.97 15.82
CA SER A 56 -5.82 -27.43 15.81
C SER A 56 -4.71 -28.17 16.53
N ALA A 57 -3.63 -27.48 16.93
CA ALA A 57 -2.39 -28.06 17.44
C ALA A 57 -1.71 -29.07 16.49
N GLU A 58 -2.13 -29.13 15.22
CA GLU A 58 -1.48 -29.95 14.20
C GLU A 58 -0.02 -29.51 14.03
N THR A 59 0.90 -30.48 14.01
CA THR A 59 2.33 -30.20 13.84
C THR A 59 2.64 -29.74 12.42
N VAL A 60 3.27 -28.57 12.30
CA VAL A 60 3.71 -27.96 11.05
C VAL A 60 5.21 -28.21 10.84
N VAL A 61 6.00 -28.01 11.89
CA VAL A 61 7.41 -28.37 11.95
C VAL A 61 7.59 -29.26 13.16
N HIS A 62 8.14 -30.46 12.97
CA HIS A 62 8.41 -31.39 14.07
C HIS A 62 9.49 -30.85 15.01
N TRP A 63 9.57 -31.42 16.21
CA TRP A 63 10.60 -31.11 17.18
C TRP A 63 12.00 -31.19 16.55
N THR A 64 12.66 -30.04 16.49
CA THR A 64 13.97 -29.84 15.89
C THR A 64 14.94 -29.50 16.99
N LYS A 65 16.07 -30.22 17.05
CA LYS A 65 17.12 -30.00 18.05
C LYS A 65 17.82 -28.68 17.80
N ALA A 66 17.99 -27.89 18.87
CA ALA A 66 18.81 -26.69 18.84
C ALA A 66 20.30 -27.03 19.01
N GLU A 67 21.15 -26.19 18.44
CA GLU A 67 22.57 -26.12 18.78
C GLU A 67 22.70 -25.49 20.16
N MET A 68 23.44 -26.14 21.06
CA MET A 68 23.63 -25.69 22.44
C MET A 68 25.11 -25.43 22.73
N GLN A 69 25.37 -24.40 23.53
CA GLN A 69 26.71 -23.98 23.93
C GLN A 69 26.95 -24.23 25.41
N GLN A 70 28.23 -24.25 25.82
CA GLN A 70 28.64 -24.46 27.21
C GLN A 70 28.13 -23.37 28.17
N ASP A 71 27.87 -22.16 27.68
CA ASP A 71 27.36 -21.02 28.45
C ASP A 71 25.82 -21.02 28.60
N GLN A 72 25.19 -22.17 28.36
CA GLN A 72 23.74 -22.37 28.34
C GLN A 72 22.99 -21.53 27.30
N SER A 73 23.68 -20.98 26.29
CA SER A 73 23.00 -20.46 25.10
C SER A 73 22.58 -21.57 24.15
N TRP A 74 21.54 -21.29 23.38
CA TRP A 74 21.05 -22.17 22.34
C TRP A 74 20.59 -21.37 21.12
N SER A 75 20.63 -22.00 19.95
CA SER A 75 20.01 -21.49 18.73
C SER A 75 19.48 -22.59 17.83
N VAL A 76 18.40 -22.31 17.11
CA VAL A 76 17.82 -23.21 16.11
C VAL A 76 17.26 -22.39 14.95
N THR A 77 17.33 -22.94 13.74
CA THR A 77 16.62 -22.41 12.58
C THR A 77 15.60 -23.44 12.13
N LEU A 78 14.33 -23.05 12.15
CA LEU A 78 13.22 -23.84 11.66
C LEU A 78 13.05 -23.50 10.18
N GLU A 79 13.62 -24.36 9.34
CA GLU A 79 13.66 -24.16 7.89
C GLU A 79 12.32 -24.49 7.23
N ARG A 80 11.99 -23.76 6.15
CA ARG A 80 10.84 -24.04 5.28
C ARG A 80 9.49 -24.14 6.00
N VAL A 81 9.24 -23.27 6.96
CA VAL A 81 7.91 -23.11 7.57
C VAL A 81 6.93 -22.67 6.48
N PRO A 82 5.87 -23.44 6.17
CA PRO A 82 4.99 -23.14 5.06
C PRO A 82 4.20 -21.85 5.30
N ALA A 83 3.95 -21.09 4.24
CA ALA A 83 3.07 -19.94 4.24
C ALA A 83 1.67 -20.34 4.75
N GLY A 84 1.12 -19.52 5.62
CA GLY A 84 -0.07 -19.83 6.39
C GLY A 84 0.08 -19.44 7.86
N GLY A 85 -0.83 -19.97 8.67
CA GLY A 85 -0.96 -19.63 10.09
C GLY A 85 -2.41 -19.32 10.44
N LEU A 86 -2.69 -18.90 11.67
CA LEU A 86 -1.69 -18.55 12.69
C LEU A 86 -1.03 -19.78 13.32
N TYR A 87 0.25 -19.66 13.59
CA TYR A 87 1.11 -20.67 14.18
C TYR A 87 1.52 -20.29 15.60
N ARG A 88 1.75 -21.32 16.41
CA ARG A 88 2.43 -21.22 17.70
C ARG A 88 3.78 -21.90 17.60
N ILE A 89 4.82 -21.18 18.00
CA ILE A 89 6.16 -21.71 18.14
C ILE A 89 6.30 -22.19 19.58
N GLU A 90 6.75 -23.42 19.77
CA GLU A 90 6.91 -24.03 21.08
C GLU A 90 8.36 -24.45 21.28
N THR A 91 8.93 -24.14 22.44
CA THR A 91 10.23 -24.65 22.86
C THR A 91 10.09 -25.57 24.07
N SER A 92 11.02 -26.51 24.22
CA SER A 92 11.07 -27.42 25.36
C SER A 92 12.49 -27.88 25.64
N LEU A 93 12.77 -28.24 26.90
CA LEU A 93 14.03 -28.78 27.34
C LEU A 93 13.86 -30.27 27.69
N GLN A 94 14.45 -31.13 26.88
CA GLN A 94 14.55 -32.56 27.14
C GLN A 94 15.76 -32.83 28.04
N VAL A 95 15.58 -33.70 29.03
CA VAL A 95 16.59 -34.02 30.04
C VAL A 95 16.76 -35.54 30.15
N ASN A 96 17.99 -36.01 30.32
CA ASN A 96 18.34 -37.42 30.52
C ASN A 96 17.71 -38.37 29.47
N GLY A 97 17.48 -37.88 28.25
CA GLY A 97 16.94 -38.67 27.14
C GLY A 97 15.48 -39.11 27.28
N ASN A 98 14.68 -38.52 28.18
CA ASN A 98 13.25 -38.87 28.32
C ASN A 98 12.52 -38.72 26.97
N GLN A 99 11.97 -39.81 26.43
CA GLN A 99 11.37 -39.85 25.08
C GLN A 99 10.02 -39.13 25.00
N GLU A 100 9.33 -38.95 26.12
CA GLU A 100 8.00 -38.33 26.17
C GLU A 100 8.12 -36.80 26.23
N LEU A 101 8.32 -36.18 25.06
CA LEU A 101 8.43 -34.72 24.92
C LEU A 101 7.19 -33.95 25.40
N GLU A 102 6.04 -34.61 25.53
CA GLU A 102 4.83 -34.02 26.12
C GLU A 102 4.98 -33.69 27.62
N TRP A 103 5.88 -34.37 28.33
CA TRP A 103 6.19 -34.14 29.75
C TRP A 103 7.58 -33.53 29.95
N ALA A 104 8.23 -33.08 28.88
CA ALA A 104 9.51 -32.40 28.96
C ALA A 104 9.38 -31.03 29.65
N ILE A 105 10.51 -30.48 30.09
CA ILE A 105 10.52 -29.21 30.83
C ILE A 105 10.07 -28.08 29.89
N ARG A 106 9.27 -27.16 30.44
CA ARG A 106 8.69 -26.04 29.70
C ARG A 106 9.73 -25.20 28.95
N GLY A 107 9.31 -24.62 27.84
CA GLY A 107 9.99 -23.51 27.20
C GLY A 107 9.04 -22.36 26.92
N ASP A 108 9.58 -21.20 26.58
CA ASP A 108 8.77 -20.09 26.10
C ASP A 108 8.06 -20.47 24.79
N MET A 109 6.90 -19.86 24.59
CA MET A 109 6.09 -19.99 23.38
C MET A 109 5.88 -18.62 22.74
N ILE A 110 5.78 -18.59 21.41
CA ILE A 110 5.43 -17.38 20.65
C ILE A 110 4.12 -17.67 19.93
N HIS A 111 3.15 -16.77 20.10
CA HIS A 111 1.78 -16.95 19.63
C HIS A 111 1.47 -16.11 18.40
N HIS A 112 0.44 -16.51 17.66
CA HIS A 112 -0.15 -15.74 16.57
C HIS A 112 0.82 -15.39 15.44
N VAL A 113 1.82 -16.23 15.18
CA VAL A 113 2.81 -16.00 14.12
C VAL A 113 2.22 -16.40 12.77
N GLY A 114 2.33 -15.55 11.76
CA GLY A 114 1.99 -15.90 10.38
C GLY A 114 3.24 -15.97 9.50
N VAL A 115 3.22 -16.84 8.50
CA VAL A 115 4.17 -16.80 7.37
C VAL A 115 3.39 -16.35 6.15
N GLY A 116 3.67 -15.16 5.64
CA GLY A 116 2.80 -14.47 4.69
C GLY A 116 3.48 -13.31 4.00
N ASP A 117 2.71 -12.34 3.53
CA ASP A 117 3.24 -11.21 2.76
C ASP A 117 3.22 -9.91 3.56
N LEU A 118 4.35 -9.21 3.56
CA LEU A 118 4.55 -7.92 4.23
C LEU A 118 4.40 -6.76 3.23
N TRP A 119 3.59 -5.77 3.58
CA TRP A 119 3.35 -4.59 2.75
C TRP A 119 3.72 -3.32 3.51
N VAL A 120 4.63 -2.53 2.92
CA VAL A 120 5.03 -1.24 3.48
C VAL A 120 3.99 -0.19 3.11
N ILE A 121 3.44 0.48 4.12
CA ILE A 121 2.57 1.63 3.95
C ILE A 121 3.42 2.89 3.95
N ALA A 122 3.42 3.62 2.83
CA ALA A 122 4.21 4.84 2.67
C ALA A 122 3.40 5.95 1.99
N GLY A 123 3.87 7.19 2.16
CA GLY A 123 3.23 8.39 1.65
C GLY A 123 2.73 9.31 2.76
N GLN A 124 1.62 10.01 2.51
CA GLN A 124 1.17 11.10 3.37
C GLN A 124 -0.09 10.79 4.18
N SER A 125 -0.86 11.82 4.60
CA SER A 125 -2.04 11.69 5.45
C SER A 125 -3.09 10.69 4.95
N ASN A 126 -3.35 10.66 3.63
CA ASN A 126 -4.28 9.67 3.05
C ASN A 126 -3.77 8.22 3.12
N ALA A 127 -2.45 8.00 3.18
CA ALA A 127 -1.85 6.69 3.47
C ALA A 127 -1.86 6.38 4.98
N ALA A 128 -1.40 7.34 5.80
CA ALA A 128 -1.36 7.24 7.26
C ALA A 128 -2.74 6.93 7.87
N GLY A 129 -3.79 7.41 7.20
CA GLY A 129 -5.18 7.19 7.54
C GLY A 129 -5.73 8.42 8.26
N TYR A 130 -6.40 9.30 7.53
CA TYR A 130 -7.03 10.51 8.07
C TYR A 130 -8.56 10.48 7.95
N GLY A 131 -9.14 9.41 7.42
CA GLY A 131 -10.58 9.30 7.21
C GLY A 131 -11.36 9.39 8.53
N LYS A 132 -12.31 10.32 8.59
CA LYS A 132 -13.18 10.56 9.74
C LYS A 132 -14.63 10.15 9.43
N GLY A 133 -15.27 9.53 10.41
CA GLY A 133 -16.65 9.07 10.33
C GLY A 133 -16.79 7.57 10.58
N PRO A 134 -18.02 7.08 10.78
CA PRO A 134 -18.29 5.68 11.03
C PRO A 134 -18.25 4.86 9.74
N VAL A 135 -17.68 3.66 9.80
CA VAL A 135 -17.80 2.61 8.79
C VAL A 135 -17.57 1.25 9.45
N ASN A 136 -18.08 0.17 8.86
CA ASN A 136 -17.76 -1.18 9.30
C ASN A 136 -16.50 -1.69 8.59
N ASP A 137 -15.37 -1.67 9.27
CA ASP A 137 -14.09 -2.23 8.81
C ASP A 137 -13.35 -2.85 10.00
N ALA A 138 -13.88 -3.98 10.49
CA ALA A 138 -13.42 -4.60 11.73
C ALA A 138 -12.05 -5.30 11.57
N PRO A 139 -11.23 -5.35 12.65
CA PRO A 139 -10.01 -6.16 12.67
C PRO A 139 -10.26 -7.63 12.34
N GLU A 140 -9.26 -8.30 11.77
CA GLU A 140 -9.37 -9.69 11.32
C GLU A 140 -8.08 -10.48 11.60
N LEU A 141 -8.22 -11.70 12.16
CA LEU A 141 -7.07 -12.59 12.40
C LEU A 141 -6.34 -12.91 11.10
N GLY A 142 -5.00 -12.89 11.14
CA GLY A 142 -4.15 -13.05 9.97
C GLY A 142 -3.94 -11.77 9.17
N ILE A 143 -4.46 -10.63 9.64
CA ILE A 143 -4.07 -9.29 9.16
C ILE A 143 -3.50 -8.52 10.33
N HIS A 144 -2.18 -8.35 10.34
CA HIS A 144 -1.47 -7.76 11.48
C HIS A 144 -0.74 -6.48 11.05
N LEU A 145 -0.51 -5.60 12.01
CA LEU A 145 0.12 -4.29 11.82
C LEU A 145 1.36 -4.23 12.70
N PHE A 146 2.50 -3.91 12.10
CA PHE A 146 3.67 -3.45 12.83
C PHE A 146 3.48 -1.97 13.15
N ARG A 147 3.25 -1.68 14.43
CA ARG A 147 2.94 -0.34 14.92
C ARG A 147 4.21 0.49 15.13
N ASN A 148 4.04 1.80 15.20
CA ASN A 148 5.15 2.75 15.41
C ASN A 148 5.86 2.58 16.78
N ASN A 149 5.27 1.85 17.74
CA ASN A 149 5.92 1.49 19.00
C ASN A 149 6.85 0.26 18.88
N GLY A 150 7.07 -0.25 17.67
CA GLY A 150 7.92 -1.40 17.38
C GLY A 150 7.31 -2.75 17.76
N GLN A 151 5.99 -2.80 18.01
CA GLN A 151 5.27 -4.03 18.34
C GLN A 151 4.34 -4.48 17.21
N TRP A 152 4.27 -5.79 17.00
CA TRP A 152 3.24 -6.41 16.18
C TRP A 152 1.92 -6.54 16.95
N ASP A 153 0.82 -6.28 16.26
CA ASP A 153 -0.53 -6.38 16.81
C ASP A 153 -1.54 -6.73 15.71
N MET A 154 -2.75 -7.13 16.09
CA MET A 154 -3.86 -7.26 15.14
C MET A 154 -4.13 -5.90 14.48
N ALA A 155 -4.25 -5.87 13.14
CA ALA A 155 -4.44 -4.62 12.43
C ALA A 155 -5.79 -3.99 12.77
N SER A 156 -5.76 -2.77 13.30
CA SER A 156 -6.96 -2.01 13.68
C SER A 156 -6.74 -0.52 13.44
N HIS A 157 -7.77 0.17 12.96
CA HIS A 157 -7.74 1.63 12.84
C HIS A 157 -7.63 2.30 14.22
N PRO A 158 -6.97 3.47 14.31
CA PRO A 158 -6.16 4.11 13.26
C PRO A 158 -4.76 3.49 13.17
N PHE A 159 -4.19 3.42 11.96
CA PHE A 159 -2.92 2.73 11.74
C PHE A 159 -1.69 3.54 12.19
N ASN A 160 -1.62 4.84 11.88
CA ASN A 160 -0.48 5.69 12.22
C ASN A 160 -0.56 6.32 13.62
N GLU A 161 -1.18 5.62 14.57
CA GLU A 161 -1.24 6.11 15.94
C GLU A 161 0.17 6.21 16.55
N SER A 162 0.35 7.18 17.44
CA SER A 162 1.68 7.60 17.91
C SER A 162 1.96 7.26 19.38
N THR A 163 1.13 6.42 20.00
CA THR A 163 1.28 6.02 21.39
C THR A 163 2.59 5.27 21.57
N GLN A 164 3.49 5.79 22.42
CA GLN A 164 4.80 5.18 22.67
C GLN A 164 5.62 4.95 21.39
N THR A 165 5.46 5.81 20.38
CA THR A 165 6.23 5.66 19.14
C THR A 165 7.74 5.66 19.41
N LEU A 166 8.43 4.70 18.81
CA LEU A 166 9.89 4.63 18.74
C LEU A 166 10.44 5.40 17.52
N HIS A 167 9.55 5.73 16.58
CA HIS A 167 9.85 6.39 15.32
C HIS A 167 9.30 7.83 15.37
N ILE A 168 10.16 8.77 15.75
CA ILE A 168 9.76 10.17 15.98
C ILE A 168 9.56 10.90 14.63
N GLU A 169 10.26 10.45 13.60
CA GLU A 169 10.27 11.03 12.26
C GLU A 169 8.90 10.92 11.58
N ASN A 170 8.16 9.83 11.76
CA ASN A 170 6.79 9.65 11.23
C ASN A 170 5.69 9.79 12.29
N ARG A 171 5.97 10.50 13.39
CA ARG A 171 4.99 10.76 14.46
C ARG A 171 3.94 11.77 14.04
N GLU A 172 2.66 11.41 14.19
CA GLU A 172 1.54 12.30 13.89
C GLU A 172 1.36 13.40 14.96
N THR A 173 0.96 14.58 14.52
CA THR A 173 0.63 15.72 15.39
C THR A 173 -0.81 15.72 15.87
N CYS A 174 -1.67 14.92 15.24
CA CYS A 174 -3.07 14.78 15.58
C CYS A 174 -3.48 13.30 15.54
N ASN A 175 -4.60 12.95 16.17
CA ASN A 175 -5.08 11.58 16.14
C ASN A 175 -5.49 11.20 14.70
N PRO A 176 -4.92 10.14 14.11
CA PRO A 176 -5.29 9.67 12.79
C PRO A 176 -6.71 9.07 12.80
N GLY A 177 -7.11 8.49 11.68
CA GLY A 177 -8.42 7.89 11.44
C GLY A 177 -8.32 6.65 10.57
N HIS A 178 -9.35 6.43 9.76
CA HIS A 178 -9.45 5.28 8.87
C HIS A 178 -8.41 5.33 7.75
N SER A 179 -7.81 4.19 7.44
CA SER A 179 -6.83 3.96 6.37
C SER A 179 -7.39 3.01 5.29
N PRO A 180 -7.00 3.13 4.01
CA PRO A 180 -7.43 2.16 2.97
C PRO A 180 -6.86 0.75 3.17
N PHE A 181 -5.79 0.62 3.97
CA PHE A 181 -4.94 -0.58 3.89
C PHE A 181 -5.44 -1.80 4.65
N LEU A 182 -6.43 -1.64 5.55
CA LEU A 182 -7.11 -2.79 6.14
C LEU A 182 -7.98 -3.52 5.12
N ALA A 183 -8.78 -2.78 4.34
CA ALA A 183 -9.57 -3.33 3.23
C ALA A 183 -8.70 -3.96 2.14
N PHE A 184 -7.58 -3.31 1.80
CA PHE A 184 -6.55 -3.86 0.91
C PHE A 184 -6.06 -5.23 1.40
N ALA A 185 -5.57 -5.31 2.64
CA ALA A 185 -5.02 -6.53 3.20
C ALA A 185 -6.06 -7.64 3.31
N ARG A 186 -7.32 -7.29 3.62
CA ARG A 186 -8.42 -8.25 3.69
C ARG A 186 -8.70 -8.91 2.36
N LEU A 187 -8.74 -8.12 1.29
CA LEU A 187 -8.95 -8.65 -0.04
C LEU A 187 -7.79 -9.56 -0.46
N LEU A 188 -6.54 -9.14 -0.21
CA LEU A 188 -5.38 -9.99 -0.50
C LEU A 188 -5.43 -11.31 0.27
N LYS A 189 -5.61 -11.27 1.59
CA LYS A 189 -5.72 -12.46 2.45
C LYS A 189 -6.79 -13.42 1.94
N ARG A 190 -7.97 -12.90 1.57
CA ARG A 190 -9.08 -13.71 1.05
C ARG A 190 -8.70 -14.44 -0.23
N GLU A 191 -8.03 -13.76 -1.16
CA GLU A 191 -7.77 -14.27 -2.51
C GLU A 191 -6.47 -15.10 -2.63
N THR A 192 -5.52 -14.90 -1.71
CA THR A 192 -4.24 -15.62 -1.66
C THR A 192 -4.22 -16.71 -0.60
N GLY A 193 -5.02 -16.57 0.46
CA GLY A 193 -4.98 -17.43 1.65
C GLY A 193 -3.79 -17.14 2.58
N TYR A 194 -2.94 -16.16 2.26
CA TYR A 194 -1.78 -15.82 3.07
C TYR A 194 -2.13 -14.81 4.16
N PRO A 195 -1.55 -14.96 5.38
CA PRO A 195 -1.51 -13.85 6.33
C PRO A 195 -0.86 -12.62 5.71
N ILE A 196 -1.36 -11.44 6.08
CA ILE A 196 -0.87 -10.16 5.57
C ILE A 196 -0.35 -9.32 6.74
N GLY A 197 0.91 -8.91 6.66
CA GLY A 197 1.50 -7.96 7.58
C GLY A 197 1.59 -6.59 6.95
N LEU A 198 1.23 -5.56 7.70
CA LEU A 198 1.28 -4.17 7.29
C LEU A 198 2.35 -3.46 8.10
N VAL A 199 3.22 -2.71 7.43
CA VAL A 199 4.32 -1.97 8.08
C VAL A 199 4.04 -0.48 7.90
N GLN A 200 3.58 0.17 8.96
CA GLN A 200 3.20 1.59 8.91
C GLN A 200 4.44 2.49 8.95
N THR A 201 4.62 3.32 7.91
CA THR A 201 5.74 4.28 7.85
C THR A 201 5.30 5.68 7.40
N ALA A 202 4.06 5.84 6.91
CA ALA A 202 3.55 7.08 6.34
C ALA A 202 3.52 8.23 7.35
N LEU A 203 3.47 9.48 6.85
CA LEU A 203 3.37 10.69 7.68
C LEU A 203 2.52 11.77 7.02
N GLY A 204 1.53 12.29 7.74
CA GLY A 204 0.73 13.45 7.36
C GLY A 204 1.56 14.64 6.84
N GLY A 205 1.15 15.18 5.68
CA GLY A 205 1.78 16.37 5.08
C GLY A 205 3.16 16.14 4.42
N SER A 206 3.71 14.93 4.45
CA SER A 206 5.04 14.67 3.89
C SER A 206 5.12 14.90 2.37
N PRO A 207 6.08 15.71 1.88
CA PRO A 207 6.38 15.85 0.46
C PRO A 207 7.23 14.68 -0.05
N LEU A 208 7.28 14.48 -1.37
CA LEU A 208 8.05 13.40 -2.00
C LEU A 208 9.54 13.44 -1.62
N LYS A 209 10.12 14.64 -1.48
CA LYS A 209 11.54 14.82 -1.10
C LYS A 209 11.91 14.16 0.24
N ALA A 210 10.97 14.06 1.19
CA ALA A 210 11.21 13.39 2.47
C ALA A 210 11.40 11.86 2.31
N TRP A 211 10.90 11.31 1.21
CA TRP A 211 10.97 9.90 0.83
C TRP A 211 12.07 9.58 -0.19
N ASN A 212 12.72 10.61 -0.74
CA ASN A 212 13.80 10.48 -1.70
C ASN A 212 15.16 10.74 -1.02
N PRO A 213 16.06 9.74 -0.92
CA PRO A 213 17.38 9.92 -0.31
C PRO A 213 18.33 10.84 -1.08
N HIS A 214 18.03 11.15 -2.34
CA HIS A 214 18.78 12.14 -3.12
C HIS A 214 18.32 13.58 -2.85
N GLU A 215 17.27 13.76 -2.03
CA GLU A 215 16.76 15.06 -1.59
C GLU A 215 16.87 15.16 -0.05
N ASP A 216 15.75 15.13 0.68
CA ASP A 216 15.74 15.11 2.15
C ASP A 216 15.94 13.67 2.66
N GLY A 217 15.04 12.75 2.30
CA GLY A 217 15.14 11.33 2.62
C GLY A 217 14.98 10.97 4.11
N THR A 218 14.50 11.87 4.98
CA THR A 218 14.33 11.58 6.40
C THR A 218 13.34 10.45 6.65
N LEU A 219 12.19 10.45 5.98
CA LEU A 219 11.19 9.39 6.10
C LEU A 219 11.63 8.11 5.40
N TYR A 220 12.41 8.23 4.34
CA TYR A 220 13.05 7.07 3.70
C TYR A 220 13.93 6.28 4.65
N ARG A 221 14.87 6.95 5.32
CA ARG A 221 15.79 6.30 6.27
C ARG A 221 15.03 5.70 7.45
N ASN A 222 14.00 6.39 7.94
CA ASN A 222 13.14 5.85 8.99
C ASN A 222 12.35 4.62 8.51
N MET A 223 11.80 4.63 7.30
CA MET A 223 11.11 3.48 6.70
C MET A 223 12.01 2.25 6.63
N LEU A 224 13.27 2.39 6.21
CA LEU A 224 14.22 1.27 6.21
C LEU A 224 14.44 0.70 7.61
N ASN A 225 14.56 1.55 8.63
CA ASN A 225 14.69 1.11 10.03
C ASN A 225 13.45 0.35 10.52
N ILE A 226 12.26 0.84 10.18
CA ILE A 226 10.98 0.19 10.53
C ILE A 226 10.87 -1.17 9.83
N VAL A 227 11.17 -1.25 8.53
CA VAL A 227 11.17 -2.51 7.77
C VAL A 227 12.16 -3.50 8.36
N GLN A 228 13.37 -3.05 8.73
CA GLN A 228 14.35 -3.88 9.40
C GLN A 228 13.84 -4.44 10.73
N ALA A 229 13.18 -3.61 11.54
CA ALA A 229 12.58 -4.03 12.81
C ALA A 229 11.38 -4.99 12.62
N ALA A 230 10.65 -4.85 11.52
CA ALA A 230 9.51 -5.70 11.17
C ALA A 230 9.91 -7.07 10.57
N GLY A 231 11.18 -7.27 10.19
CA GLY A 231 11.67 -8.53 9.63
C GLY A 231 12.64 -8.41 8.45
N GLY A 232 12.93 -7.19 7.98
CA GLY A 232 13.97 -6.89 7.00
C GLY A 232 13.62 -7.17 5.54
N SER A 233 12.36 -7.47 5.23
CA SER A 233 11.89 -7.67 3.85
C SER A 233 10.43 -7.29 3.68
N ALA A 234 10.02 -7.04 2.44
CA ALA A 234 8.65 -6.73 2.08
C ALA A 234 8.28 -7.35 0.74
N LYS A 235 7.01 -7.70 0.57
CA LYS A 235 6.41 -8.15 -0.70
C LYS A 235 6.16 -6.99 -1.66
N GLY A 236 5.96 -5.79 -1.15
CA GLY A 236 5.67 -4.60 -1.94
C GLY A 236 5.35 -3.37 -1.09
N VAL A 237 5.11 -2.25 -1.78
CA VAL A 237 4.79 -0.96 -1.18
C VAL A 237 3.40 -0.51 -1.63
N VAL A 238 2.59 -0.05 -0.68
CA VAL A 238 1.36 0.70 -0.95
C VAL A 238 1.62 2.18 -0.70
N TRP A 239 1.53 2.98 -1.76
CA TRP A 239 1.97 4.37 -1.79
C TRP A 239 0.81 5.33 -2.08
N TYR A 240 0.59 6.30 -1.21
CA TYR A 240 -0.35 7.38 -1.48
C TYR A 240 0.20 8.72 -1.01
N GLN A 241 0.71 9.48 -1.98
CA GLN A 241 1.35 10.78 -1.77
C GLN A 241 1.17 11.67 -3.02
N GLY A 242 1.28 12.98 -2.83
CA GLY A 242 1.45 13.95 -3.90
C GLY A 242 0.84 15.32 -3.59
N CYS A 243 -0.07 15.41 -2.61
CA CYS A 243 -0.78 16.66 -2.35
C CYS A 243 0.17 17.79 -1.92
N SER A 244 1.25 17.47 -1.20
CA SER A 244 2.24 18.47 -0.76
C SER A 244 3.16 18.96 -1.89
N ASP A 245 3.23 18.23 -3.02
CA ASP A 245 4.03 18.58 -4.20
C ASP A 245 3.21 19.34 -5.26
N CYS A 246 1.94 19.67 -4.97
CA CYS A 246 1.03 20.39 -5.88
C CYS A 246 1.33 21.90 -5.91
N ASN A 247 2.57 22.27 -6.19
CA ASN A 247 3.03 23.64 -6.39
C ASN A 247 3.80 23.77 -7.73
N PRO A 248 4.01 25.00 -8.25
CA PRO A 248 4.59 25.20 -9.59
C PRO A 248 5.98 24.58 -9.80
N GLU A 249 6.79 24.50 -8.74
CA GLU A 249 8.18 24.03 -8.82
C GLU A 249 8.25 22.50 -8.75
N GLU A 250 7.60 21.90 -7.74
CA GLU A 250 7.71 20.47 -7.46
C GLU A 250 6.76 19.63 -8.33
N SER A 251 5.64 20.19 -8.80
CA SER A 251 4.67 19.43 -9.59
C SER A 251 5.25 18.92 -10.91
N LEU A 252 6.05 19.73 -11.60
CA LEU A 252 6.59 19.42 -12.94
C LEU A 252 7.60 18.27 -12.95
N THR A 253 8.27 18.01 -11.82
CA THR A 253 9.35 17.02 -11.69
C THR A 253 8.94 15.77 -10.91
N TYR A 254 7.66 15.66 -10.55
CA TYR A 254 7.18 14.60 -9.67
C TYR A 254 7.48 13.20 -10.21
N ALA A 255 7.25 12.92 -11.50
CA ALA A 255 7.47 11.58 -12.06
C ALA A 255 8.93 11.16 -12.03
N GLU A 256 9.84 12.07 -12.38
CA GLU A 256 11.29 11.82 -12.37
C GLU A 256 11.79 11.54 -10.94
N ARG A 257 11.40 12.38 -9.98
CA ARG A 257 11.76 12.21 -8.56
C ARG A 257 11.17 10.92 -7.99
N PHE A 258 9.94 10.58 -8.35
CA PHE A 258 9.29 9.34 -7.91
C PHE A 258 10.00 8.11 -8.47
N GLN A 259 10.38 8.13 -9.75
CA GLN A 259 11.13 7.04 -10.36
C GLN A 259 12.48 6.85 -9.67
N ALA A 260 13.25 7.92 -9.47
CA ALA A 260 14.53 7.86 -8.78
C ALA A 260 14.41 7.31 -7.35
N MET A 261 13.35 7.72 -6.63
CA MET A 261 12.99 7.17 -5.33
C MET A 261 12.74 5.65 -5.39
N VAL A 262 11.84 5.19 -6.27
CA VAL A 262 11.51 3.76 -6.42
C VAL A 262 12.73 2.93 -6.73
N GLU A 263 13.59 3.40 -7.64
CA GLU A 263 14.83 2.71 -8.01
C GLU A 263 15.79 2.57 -6.81
N GLN A 264 15.88 3.59 -5.96
CA GLN A 264 16.72 3.52 -4.76
C GLN A 264 16.13 2.58 -3.70
N TRP A 265 14.81 2.59 -3.51
CA TRP A 265 14.15 1.68 -2.57
C TRP A 265 14.32 0.22 -2.97
N ARG A 266 14.20 -0.08 -4.27
CA ARG A 266 14.45 -1.42 -4.83
C ARG A 266 15.86 -1.92 -4.53
N ARG A 267 16.87 -1.04 -4.65
CA ARG A 267 18.26 -1.37 -4.31
C ARG A 267 18.40 -1.70 -2.83
N ASP A 268 17.91 -0.83 -1.94
CA ASP A 268 18.16 -0.96 -0.50
C ASP A 268 17.27 -2.01 0.18
N LEU A 269 16.10 -2.31 -0.40
CA LEU A 269 15.23 -3.43 0.03
C LEU A 269 15.59 -4.76 -0.66
N GLY A 270 16.55 -4.77 -1.58
CA GLY A 270 17.07 -5.99 -2.20
C GLY A 270 16.11 -6.68 -3.19
N ASP A 271 15.15 -5.95 -3.76
CA ASP A 271 14.19 -6.45 -4.74
C ASP A 271 14.10 -5.50 -5.93
N ALA A 272 14.71 -5.87 -7.06
CA ALA A 272 14.72 -5.08 -8.30
C ALA A 272 13.33 -4.96 -8.94
N GLU A 273 12.38 -5.84 -8.57
CA GLU A 273 11.03 -5.87 -9.08
C GLU A 273 10.00 -5.48 -8.02
N LEU A 274 10.44 -4.88 -6.89
CA LEU A 274 9.58 -4.52 -5.78
C LEU A 274 8.33 -3.77 -6.29
N PRO A 275 7.12 -4.32 -6.10
CA PRO A 275 5.89 -3.72 -6.60
C PRO A 275 5.53 -2.46 -5.82
N PHE A 276 5.05 -1.44 -6.53
CA PHE A 276 4.41 -0.26 -5.94
C PHE A 276 2.98 -0.16 -6.43
N ALA A 277 2.02 -0.28 -5.50
CA ALA A 277 0.63 0.06 -5.77
C ALA A 277 0.40 1.52 -5.35
N THR A 278 0.01 2.38 -6.29
CA THR A 278 -0.09 3.82 -6.10
C THR A 278 -1.49 4.34 -6.40
N VAL A 279 -1.80 5.54 -5.89
CA VAL A 279 -3.12 6.17 -6.01
C VAL A 279 -2.99 7.54 -6.68
N GLN A 280 -3.77 7.79 -7.73
CA GLN A 280 -3.86 9.11 -8.34
C GLN A 280 -4.64 10.04 -7.40
N LEU A 281 -4.16 11.27 -7.20
CA LEU A 281 -4.74 12.17 -6.20
C LEU A 281 -6.26 12.35 -6.35
N ASN A 282 -6.95 12.34 -5.22
CA ASN A 282 -8.34 12.77 -5.14
C ASN A 282 -8.42 14.31 -5.25
N ARG A 283 -9.60 14.87 -5.03
CA ARG A 283 -9.92 16.30 -5.07
C ARG A 283 -9.45 17.00 -3.80
N HIS A 284 -9.23 18.31 -3.91
CA HIS A 284 -9.02 19.20 -2.78
C HIS A 284 -10.00 20.39 -2.87
N THR A 285 -11.01 20.36 -2.01
CA THR A 285 -12.23 21.18 -2.09
C THR A 285 -12.18 22.45 -1.26
N ALA A 286 -11.02 22.82 -0.71
CA ALA A 286 -10.87 24.09 -0.01
C ALA A 286 -11.28 25.25 -0.93
N HIS A 287 -11.75 26.35 -0.35
CA HIS A 287 -12.13 27.52 -1.13
C HIS A 287 -10.90 28.32 -1.61
N GLY A 288 -11.11 29.19 -2.60
CA GLY A 288 -10.08 30.13 -3.05
C GLY A 288 -8.94 29.55 -3.88
N ALA A 289 -9.17 28.43 -4.60
CA ALA A 289 -8.18 27.91 -5.54
C ALA A 289 -7.88 28.94 -6.64
N THR A 290 -6.61 29.25 -6.85
CA THR A 290 -6.15 30.01 -8.01
C THR A 290 -6.02 29.08 -9.23
N ASP A 291 -5.88 29.67 -10.44
CA ASP A 291 -5.57 28.87 -11.64
C ASP A 291 -4.25 28.11 -11.49
N ILE A 292 -3.27 28.69 -10.79
CA ILE A 292 -2.00 28.03 -10.48
C ILE A 292 -2.21 26.79 -9.61
N ASP A 293 -3.08 26.85 -8.61
CA ASP A 293 -3.41 25.70 -7.76
C ASP A 293 -4.09 24.60 -8.57
N ASN A 294 -5.06 24.97 -9.42
CA ASN A 294 -5.76 24.02 -10.30
C ASN A 294 -4.80 23.33 -11.26
N ARG A 295 -3.92 24.09 -11.91
CA ARG A 295 -2.93 23.55 -12.85
C ARG A 295 -1.89 22.69 -12.15
N SER A 296 -1.36 23.11 -10.99
CA SER A 296 -0.36 22.33 -10.24
C SER A 296 -0.91 20.99 -9.77
N TRP A 297 -2.18 20.95 -9.33
CA TRP A 297 -2.86 19.72 -8.96
C TRP A 297 -3.05 18.78 -10.16
N GLY A 298 -3.49 19.32 -11.30
CA GLY A 298 -3.61 18.59 -12.55
C GLY A 298 -2.29 18.04 -13.07
N ILE A 299 -1.20 18.81 -12.94
CA ILE A 299 0.16 18.38 -13.28
C ILE A 299 0.56 17.19 -12.42
N VAL A 300 0.35 17.22 -11.09
CA VAL A 300 0.72 16.07 -10.24
C VAL A 300 -0.08 14.82 -10.61
N ARG A 301 -1.38 14.93 -10.89
CA ARG A 301 -2.18 13.77 -11.36
C ARG A 301 -1.65 13.18 -12.66
N GLU A 302 -1.26 14.03 -13.62
CA GLU A 302 -0.63 13.59 -14.87
C GLU A 302 0.73 12.93 -14.61
N GLN A 303 1.55 13.53 -13.75
CA GLN A 303 2.87 13.02 -13.40
C GLN A 303 2.79 11.67 -12.66
N GLN A 304 1.74 11.43 -11.87
CA GLN A 304 1.47 10.11 -11.29
C GLN A 304 1.18 9.06 -12.38
N THR A 305 0.41 9.43 -13.42
CA THR A 305 0.18 8.57 -14.59
C THR A 305 1.48 8.29 -15.35
N ILE A 306 2.29 9.32 -15.60
CA ILE A 306 3.60 9.19 -16.27
C ILE A 306 4.53 8.30 -15.45
N ALA A 307 4.61 8.51 -14.13
CA ALA A 307 5.44 7.72 -13.23
C ALA A 307 5.08 6.23 -13.28
N ALA A 308 3.79 5.91 -13.23
CA ALA A 308 3.32 4.53 -13.32
C ALA A 308 3.56 3.88 -14.68
N ARG A 309 3.46 4.65 -15.78
CA ARG A 309 3.74 4.16 -17.14
C ARG A 309 5.22 3.91 -17.37
N ASN A 310 6.08 4.78 -16.86
CA ASN A 310 7.52 4.75 -17.14
C ASN A 310 8.31 3.88 -16.15
N THR A 311 7.73 3.53 -15.01
CA THR A 311 8.40 2.73 -13.97
C THR A 311 7.80 1.31 -13.93
N PRO A 312 8.55 0.26 -14.32
CA PRO A 312 8.07 -1.12 -14.25
C PRO A 312 7.59 -1.49 -12.84
N TYR A 313 6.62 -2.40 -12.74
CA TYR A 313 6.01 -2.88 -11.48
C TYR A 313 5.35 -1.78 -10.62
N VAL A 314 4.99 -0.65 -11.22
CA VAL A 314 4.19 0.39 -10.58
C VAL A 314 2.77 0.36 -11.17
N THR A 315 1.77 0.26 -10.31
CA THR A 315 0.35 0.35 -10.71
C THR A 315 -0.27 1.61 -10.15
N LEU A 316 -1.25 2.19 -10.85
CA LEU A 316 -1.96 3.40 -10.43
C LEU A 316 -3.47 3.15 -10.43
N VAL A 317 -4.15 3.56 -9.36
CA VAL A 317 -5.62 3.51 -9.27
C VAL A 317 -6.21 4.91 -9.04
N PRO A 318 -7.41 5.21 -9.58
CA PRO A 318 -8.04 6.52 -9.39
C PRO A 318 -8.62 6.66 -7.99
N ALA A 319 -8.65 7.90 -7.49
CA ALA A 319 -9.41 8.27 -6.28
C ALA A 319 -10.36 9.46 -6.49
N ILE A 320 -10.43 10.08 -7.67
CA ILE A 320 -11.17 11.34 -7.92
C ILE A 320 -12.67 11.28 -7.55
N ASP A 321 -13.29 10.11 -7.69
CA ASP A 321 -14.69 9.85 -7.38
C ASP A 321 -14.93 9.51 -5.91
N CYS A 322 -13.86 9.29 -5.13
CA CYS A 322 -13.99 8.88 -3.74
C CYS A 322 -14.50 10.04 -2.85
N PRO A 323 -15.41 9.75 -1.91
CA PRO A 323 -15.91 10.75 -0.96
C PRO A 323 -14.82 11.18 0.03
N LEU A 324 -14.86 12.44 0.45
CA LEU A 324 -13.91 13.06 1.39
C LEU A 324 -14.53 13.24 2.79
N SER A 325 -13.69 13.24 3.83
CA SER A 325 -14.06 13.54 5.22
C SER A 325 -13.96 15.02 5.56
N ASP A 326 -13.05 15.71 4.89
CA ASP A 326 -12.82 17.14 4.98
C ASP A 326 -12.47 17.67 3.57
N GLU A 327 -11.76 18.78 3.49
CA GLU A 327 -11.44 19.39 2.21
C GLU A 327 -10.44 18.57 1.36
N ILE A 328 -9.68 17.63 1.92
CA ILE A 328 -8.56 16.95 1.21
C ILE A 328 -8.38 15.46 1.54
N HIS A 329 -8.90 15.00 2.68
CA HIS A 329 -8.72 13.62 3.14
C HIS A 329 -9.88 12.73 2.73
N ASN A 330 -9.56 11.53 2.25
CA ASN A 330 -10.56 10.53 1.90
C ASN A 330 -11.38 10.11 3.12
N SER A 331 -12.68 9.97 2.91
CA SER A 331 -13.56 9.39 3.91
C SER A 331 -13.31 7.90 4.12
N PRO A 332 -13.78 7.32 5.23
CA PRO A 332 -13.73 5.87 5.43
C PRO A 332 -14.33 5.08 4.25
N ALA A 333 -15.46 5.54 3.69
CA ALA A 333 -16.06 4.91 2.51
C ALA A 333 -15.16 5.01 1.27
N GLY A 334 -14.52 6.16 1.05
CA GLY A 334 -13.54 6.33 -0.02
C GLY A 334 -12.31 5.44 0.15
N ASN A 335 -11.83 5.30 1.39
CA ASN A 335 -10.71 4.42 1.72
C ASN A 335 -11.01 2.95 1.46
N LEU A 336 -12.25 2.48 1.69
CA LEU A 336 -12.64 1.12 1.30
C LEU A 336 -12.53 0.89 -0.21
N LEU A 337 -13.01 1.84 -1.02
CA LEU A 337 -12.91 1.77 -2.49
C LEU A 337 -11.45 1.77 -2.95
N ILE A 338 -10.63 2.65 -2.39
CA ILE A 338 -9.20 2.74 -2.71
C ILE A 338 -8.48 1.45 -2.33
N GLY A 339 -8.72 0.92 -1.12
CA GLY A 339 -8.14 -0.33 -0.65
C GLY A 339 -8.48 -1.51 -1.56
N GLU A 340 -9.75 -1.62 -1.99
CA GLU A 340 -10.19 -2.65 -2.95
C GLU A 340 -9.50 -2.49 -4.32
N ARG A 341 -9.46 -1.26 -4.87
CA ARG A 341 -8.82 -0.97 -6.17
C ARG A 341 -7.34 -1.36 -6.15
N MET A 342 -6.62 -0.96 -5.11
CA MET A 342 -5.20 -1.29 -4.94
C MET A 342 -4.98 -2.80 -4.80
N ALA A 343 -5.84 -3.49 -4.05
CA ALA A 343 -5.72 -4.94 -3.88
C ALA A 343 -6.03 -5.69 -5.18
N ARG A 344 -7.00 -5.24 -5.99
CA ARG A 344 -7.24 -5.79 -7.34
C ARG A 344 -6.03 -5.59 -8.26
N ALA A 345 -5.42 -4.41 -8.23
CA ALA A 345 -4.20 -4.14 -8.98
C ALA A 345 -3.07 -5.10 -8.59
N VAL A 346 -2.82 -5.25 -7.30
CA VAL A 346 -1.83 -6.18 -6.76
C VAL A 346 -2.15 -7.64 -7.10
N LEU A 347 -3.41 -8.07 -6.99
CA LEU A 347 -3.81 -9.43 -7.33
C LEU A 347 -3.51 -9.75 -8.79
N ALA A 348 -3.78 -8.81 -9.70
CA ALA A 348 -3.47 -8.99 -11.11
C ALA A 348 -1.95 -8.99 -11.38
N THR A 349 -1.22 -7.99 -10.87
CA THR A 349 0.17 -7.76 -11.30
C THR A 349 1.21 -8.52 -10.49
N VAL A 350 0.92 -8.86 -9.23
CA VAL A 350 1.86 -9.54 -8.32
C VAL A 350 1.50 -11.02 -8.16
N TYR A 351 0.21 -11.36 -8.16
CA TYR A 351 -0.26 -12.73 -7.95
C TYR A 351 -0.82 -13.39 -9.23
N GLY A 352 -0.83 -12.69 -10.37
CA GLY A 352 -1.25 -13.23 -11.66
C GLY A 352 -2.73 -13.64 -11.71
N LYS A 353 -3.59 -13.05 -10.86
CA LYS A 353 -5.03 -13.34 -10.86
C LYS A 353 -5.71 -12.66 -12.03
N GLU A 354 -6.67 -13.33 -12.66
CA GLU A 354 -7.48 -12.77 -13.74
C GLU A 354 -8.55 -11.82 -13.18
N VAL A 355 -8.13 -10.61 -12.78
CA VAL A 355 -9.02 -9.55 -12.29
C VAL A 355 -8.78 -8.25 -13.06
N HIS A 356 -9.87 -7.61 -13.50
CA HIS A 356 -9.75 -6.29 -14.12
C HIS A 356 -9.40 -5.25 -13.06
N TYR A 357 -8.29 -4.53 -13.27
CA TYR A 357 -7.75 -3.60 -12.29
C TYR A 357 -7.40 -2.21 -12.84
N ARG A 358 -7.31 -2.07 -14.17
CA ARG A 358 -6.94 -0.80 -14.79
C ARG A 358 -8.15 0.09 -14.91
N ALA A 359 -7.99 1.35 -14.54
CA ALA A 359 -8.97 2.38 -14.87
C ALA A 359 -8.85 2.74 -16.36
N PRO A 360 -9.90 3.30 -16.97
CA PRO A 360 -9.78 3.86 -18.30
C PRO A 360 -8.66 4.91 -18.37
N GLU A 361 -7.83 4.82 -19.39
CA GLU A 361 -6.72 5.76 -19.61
C GLU A 361 -6.86 6.38 -21.00
N VAL A 362 -6.45 7.63 -21.19
CA VAL A 362 -6.53 8.26 -22.51
C VAL A 362 -5.66 7.49 -23.52
N GLY A 363 -6.29 7.04 -24.59
CA GLY A 363 -5.66 6.33 -25.71
C GLY A 363 -5.31 7.27 -26.87
N ASP A 364 -6.29 7.99 -27.41
CA ASP A 364 -6.10 8.97 -28.50
C ASP A 364 -7.13 10.10 -28.44
N VAL A 365 -6.76 11.28 -28.92
CA VAL A 365 -7.66 12.44 -29.07
C VAL A 365 -7.49 13.00 -30.47
N ARG A 366 -8.55 12.93 -31.27
CA ARG A 366 -8.55 13.43 -32.66
C ARG A 366 -9.50 14.60 -32.81
N SER A 367 -9.09 15.58 -33.59
CA SER A 367 -9.95 16.70 -33.97
C SER A 367 -10.57 16.51 -35.36
N GLU A 368 -11.84 16.89 -35.47
CA GLU A 368 -12.59 17.02 -36.70
C GLU A 368 -13.27 18.40 -36.73
N THR A 369 -13.82 18.77 -37.88
CA THR A 369 -14.57 20.01 -38.04
C THR A 369 -16.04 19.67 -38.32
N ASP A 370 -16.96 20.30 -37.58
CA ASP A 370 -18.39 20.16 -37.84
C ASP A 370 -18.87 21.06 -39.01
N ASP A 371 -20.15 20.93 -39.36
CA ASP A 371 -20.76 21.69 -40.46
C ASP A 371 -20.77 23.21 -40.21
N GLU A 372 -20.64 23.65 -38.95
CA GLU A 372 -20.57 25.06 -38.55
C GLU A 372 -19.12 25.59 -38.54
N GLY A 373 -18.14 24.73 -38.83
CA GLY A 373 -16.72 25.07 -38.83
C GLY A 373 -16.06 24.97 -37.45
N ASN A 374 -16.77 24.52 -36.42
CA ASN A 374 -16.22 24.36 -35.08
C ASN A 374 -15.46 23.04 -34.94
N SER A 375 -14.51 22.99 -34.00
CA SER A 375 -13.79 21.76 -33.71
C SER A 375 -14.62 20.81 -32.85
N VAL A 376 -14.63 19.54 -33.24
CA VAL A 376 -15.19 18.41 -32.49
C VAL A 376 -14.06 17.43 -32.20
N LEU A 377 -13.92 17.00 -30.95
CA LEU A 377 -12.91 16.05 -30.54
C LEU A 377 -13.53 14.68 -30.32
N GLU A 378 -12.89 13.64 -30.83
CA GLU A 378 -13.16 12.26 -30.48
C GLU A 378 -12.04 11.77 -29.55
N LEU A 379 -12.37 11.64 -28.26
CA LEU A 379 -11.52 11.10 -27.21
C LEU A 379 -11.78 9.61 -27.08
N THR A 380 -10.74 8.79 -27.12
CA THR A 380 -10.81 7.34 -26.89
C THR A 380 -10.06 6.96 -25.63
N TYR A 381 -10.60 6.01 -24.88
CA TYR A 381 -9.96 5.44 -23.71
C TYR A 381 -9.53 4.00 -23.96
N ASP A 382 -8.32 3.68 -23.54
CA ASP A 382 -7.84 2.33 -23.36
C ASP A 382 -8.37 1.74 -22.04
N TYR A 383 -8.30 0.42 -21.91
CA TYR A 383 -8.63 -0.33 -20.68
C TYR A 383 -10.06 -0.13 -20.16
N VAL A 384 -11.00 0.23 -21.03
CA VAL A 384 -12.43 0.16 -20.74
C VAL A 384 -12.85 -1.31 -20.72
N GLY A 385 -13.14 -1.84 -19.53
CA GLY A 385 -13.51 -3.24 -19.35
C GLY A 385 -14.86 -3.55 -19.97
N GLY A 386 -15.89 -2.80 -19.59
CA GLY A 386 -17.24 -2.87 -20.15
C GLY A 386 -17.42 -1.85 -21.27
N TYR A 387 -18.27 -0.87 -21.02
CA TYR A 387 -18.49 0.34 -21.80
C TYR A 387 -18.60 1.56 -20.87
N LEU A 388 -18.35 2.76 -21.39
CA LEU A 388 -18.51 3.99 -20.63
C LEU A 388 -19.98 4.27 -20.32
N VAL A 389 -20.26 4.67 -19.08
CA VAL A 389 -21.57 5.13 -18.63
C VAL A 389 -21.45 6.48 -17.93
N SER A 390 -22.40 7.37 -18.18
CA SER A 390 -22.52 8.62 -17.44
C SER A 390 -23.68 8.49 -16.47
N ILE A 391 -23.38 8.51 -15.17
CA ILE A 391 -24.38 8.39 -14.09
C ILE A 391 -24.37 9.72 -13.34
N GLY A 392 -25.26 10.63 -13.72
CA GLY A 392 -25.38 11.95 -13.11
C GLY A 392 -25.63 13.07 -14.12
N PRO A 393 -25.66 14.34 -13.66
CA PRO A 393 -25.76 15.49 -14.55
C PRO A 393 -24.56 15.58 -15.50
N ASN A 394 -24.80 16.02 -16.73
CA ASN A 394 -23.73 16.30 -17.69
C ASN A 394 -22.96 17.56 -17.24
N GLN A 395 -21.86 17.39 -16.50
CA GLN A 395 -21.05 18.47 -15.95
C GLN A 395 -19.80 18.73 -16.81
N PRO A 396 -19.25 19.96 -16.82
CA PRO A 396 -18.03 20.27 -17.57
C PRO A 396 -16.81 19.63 -16.89
N VAL A 397 -16.44 18.42 -17.34
CA VAL A 397 -15.28 17.67 -16.85
C VAL A 397 -14.06 17.76 -17.77
N PHE A 398 -14.25 18.32 -18.96
CA PHE A 398 -13.21 18.53 -19.96
C PHE A 398 -12.94 20.02 -20.18
N ALA A 399 -11.67 20.36 -20.39
CA ALA A 399 -11.24 21.68 -20.83
C ALA A 399 -10.24 21.53 -21.98
N VAL A 400 -10.14 22.55 -22.84
CA VAL A 400 -9.23 22.56 -23.98
C VAL A 400 -8.47 23.88 -23.99
N ASP A 401 -7.14 23.81 -24.05
CA ASP A 401 -6.27 24.97 -24.26
C ASP A 401 -5.62 24.88 -25.64
N ASP A 402 -5.57 25.98 -26.38
CA ASP A 402 -4.82 26.12 -27.63
C ASP A 402 -3.99 27.41 -27.66
N GLU A 403 -3.36 27.75 -28.80
CA GLU A 403 -2.52 28.95 -28.92
C GLU A 403 -3.28 30.28 -28.73
N SER A 404 -4.61 30.27 -28.80
CA SER A 404 -5.47 31.43 -28.50
C SER A 404 -6.04 31.43 -27.09
N GLY A 405 -5.60 30.50 -26.23
CA GLY A 405 -6.09 30.31 -24.87
C GLY A 405 -7.18 29.25 -24.77
N THR A 406 -7.95 29.28 -23.69
CA THR A 406 -8.98 28.26 -23.42
C THR A 406 -10.08 28.29 -24.48
N ALA A 407 -10.33 27.14 -25.11
CA ALA A 407 -11.45 26.90 -26.00
C ALA A 407 -12.65 26.37 -25.19
N GLU A 408 -13.77 27.08 -25.25
CA GLU A 408 -14.96 26.69 -24.49
C GLU A 408 -15.57 25.40 -25.05
N VAL A 409 -15.73 24.40 -24.18
CA VAL A 409 -16.47 23.16 -24.46
C VAL A 409 -17.97 23.45 -24.34
N SER A 410 -18.71 23.29 -25.44
CA SER A 410 -20.16 23.52 -25.47
C SER A 410 -20.95 22.31 -24.98
N ASP A 411 -20.49 21.11 -25.30
CA ASP A 411 -21.15 19.85 -24.94
C ASP A 411 -20.16 18.68 -25.01
N TRP A 412 -20.46 17.61 -24.28
CA TRP A 412 -19.81 16.32 -24.47
C TRP A 412 -20.80 15.17 -24.29
N SER A 413 -20.56 14.07 -24.98
CA SER A 413 -21.40 12.87 -24.92
C SER A 413 -20.60 11.60 -25.15
N ILE A 414 -21.05 10.49 -24.57
CA ILE A 414 -20.48 9.17 -24.86
C ILE A 414 -20.88 8.80 -26.29
N SER A 415 -19.88 8.68 -27.18
CA SER A 415 -20.08 8.43 -28.62
C SER A 415 -19.90 6.95 -28.99
N GLY A 416 -19.34 6.14 -28.10
CA GLY A 416 -19.10 4.72 -28.33
C GLY A 416 -18.81 3.95 -27.05
N ARG A 417 -18.41 2.68 -27.20
CA ARG A 417 -18.07 1.80 -26.06
C ARG A 417 -17.01 2.42 -25.15
N ASN A 418 -15.98 3.01 -25.74
CA ASN A 418 -14.82 3.55 -25.05
C ASN A 418 -14.47 4.97 -25.53
N SER A 419 -15.43 5.69 -26.12
CA SER A 419 -15.18 7.00 -26.71
C SER A 419 -16.17 8.07 -26.27
N ILE A 420 -15.68 9.30 -26.27
CA ILE A 420 -16.40 10.51 -25.90
C ILE A 420 -16.21 11.53 -27.02
N ARG A 421 -17.32 12.12 -27.46
CA ARG A 421 -17.35 13.25 -28.36
C ARG A 421 -17.46 14.55 -27.58
N ILE A 422 -16.58 15.50 -27.87
CA ILE A 422 -16.49 16.81 -27.19
C ILE A 422 -16.63 17.90 -28.25
N LYS A 423 -17.60 18.80 -28.09
CA LYS A 423 -17.84 19.91 -29.03
C LYS A 423 -17.28 21.21 -28.48
N LEU A 424 -16.58 21.98 -29.32
CA LEU A 424 -16.07 23.30 -28.97
C LEU A 424 -16.93 24.40 -29.60
N LYS A 425 -16.93 25.59 -29.00
CA LYS A 425 -17.62 26.77 -29.58
C LYS A 425 -16.86 27.50 -30.68
N ARG A 426 -15.66 27.01 -31.02
CA ARG A 426 -14.79 27.61 -32.04
C ARG A 426 -13.84 26.57 -32.62
N PRO A 427 -13.28 26.83 -33.82
CA PRO A 427 -12.14 26.05 -34.32
C PRO A 427 -10.91 26.18 -33.40
N LEU A 428 -10.14 25.09 -33.33
CA LEU A 428 -8.83 25.06 -32.68
C LEU A 428 -7.78 25.84 -33.49
N LYS A 429 -6.80 26.41 -32.79
CA LYS A 429 -5.68 27.14 -33.38
C LYS A 429 -4.34 26.60 -32.92
N GLY A 430 -3.54 26.15 -33.89
CA GLY A 430 -2.18 25.69 -33.67
C GLY A 430 -2.15 24.47 -32.75
N GLN A 431 -1.14 24.39 -31.88
CA GLN A 431 -1.05 23.30 -30.92
C GLN A 431 -2.16 23.40 -29.86
N ALA A 432 -2.88 22.30 -29.66
CA ALA A 432 -3.97 22.23 -28.69
C ALA A 432 -3.86 21.00 -27.78
N PHE A 433 -4.39 21.13 -26.58
CA PHE A 433 -4.35 20.11 -25.55
C PHE A 433 -5.71 19.93 -24.89
N LEU A 434 -6.07 18.67 -24.65
CA LEU A 434 -7.25 18.29 -23.87
C LEU A 434 -6.84 18.03 -22.41
N HIS A 435 -7.72 18.41 -21.51
CA HIS A 435 -7.62 18.16 -20.08
C HIS A 435 -8.90 17.45 -19.60
N GLY A 436 -8.77 16.47 -18.72
CA GLY A 436 -9.89 15.76 -18.11
C GLY A 436 -9.74 15.73 -16.60
N GLY A 437 -10.59 16.47 -15.87
CA GLY A 437 -10.59 16.47 -14.40
C GLY A 437 -9.31 17.02 -13.79
N TYR A 438 -8.68 17.97 -14.46
CA TYR A 438 -7.37 18.46 -14.06
C TYR A 438 -7.43 19.41 -12.86
N GLU A 439 -8.54 20.14 -12.68
CA GLU A 439 -8.67 21.11 -11.61
C GLU A 439 -8.51 20.46 -10.23
N ARG A 440 -8.22 21.29 -9.23
CA ARG A 440 -8.07 20.84 -7.86
C ARG A 440 -9.36 20.21 -7.32
N ASN A 441 -10.51 20.81 -7.68
CA ASN A 441 -11.85 20.33 -7.37
C ASN A 441 -12.75 20.34 -8.62
N PRO A 442 -12.52 19.42 -9.57
CA PRO A 442 -13.32 19.31 -10.77
C PRO A 442 -14.69 18.71 -10.42
N ALA A 443 -15.61 18.77 -11.39
CA ALA A 443 -16.86 18.02 -11.36
C ALA A 443 -16.63 16.52 -11.08
N VAL A 444 -17.50 15.92 -10.26
CA VAL A 444 -17.37 14.51 -9.79
C VAL A 444 -18.01 13.49 -10.70
N TYR A 445 -18.93 13.91 -11.56
CA TYR A 445 -19.66 13.02 -12.45
C TYR A 445 -18.84 12.75 -13.72
N PHE A 446 -17.71 12.07 -13.53
CA PHE A 446 -16.96 11.46 -14.62
C PHE A 446 -17.76 10.29 -15.22
N PRO A 447 -17.59 10.03 -16.53
CA PRO A 447 -17.91 8.72 -17.09
C PRO A 447 -17.26 7.62 -16.25
N LEU A 448 -17.95 6.50 -16.08
CA LEU A 448 -17.43 5.33 -15.37
C LEU A 448 -17.31 4.17 -16.35
N ASP A 449 -16.35 3.29 -16.13
CA ASP A 449 -16.36 1.97 -16.75
C ASP A 449 -17.45 1.11 -16.11
N SER A 450 -18.42 0.62 -16.89
CA SER A 450 -19.52 -0.22 -16.37
C SER A 450 -19.07 -1.57 -15.79
N LEU A 451 -17.85 -2.03 -16.07
CA LEU A 451 -17.34 -3.27 -15.48
C LEU A 451 -16.74 -3.03 -14.09
N THR A 452 -15.86 -2.03 -13.96
CA THR A 452 -15.13 -1.77 -12.70
C THR A 452 -15.76 -0.69 -11.83
N TYR A 453 -16.65 0.11 -12.40
CA TYR A 453 -17.18 1.35 -11.84
C TYR A 453 -16.08 2.34 -11.41
N MET A 454 -14.90 2.26 -12.05
CA MET A 454 -13.85 3.26 -11.88
C MET A 454 -14.03 4.39 -12.88
N PRO A 455 -13.78 5.64 -12.48
CA PRO A 455 -13.64 6.74 -13.42
C PRO A 455 -12.34 6.56 -14.23
N PRO A 456 -12.23 7.17 -15.42
CA PRO A 456 -10.95 7.35 -16.07
C PRO A 456 -9.95 8.06 -15.16
N LEU A 457 -8.66 7.78 -15.36
CA LEU A 457 -7.63 8.62 -14.76
C LEU A 457 -7.79 10.06 -15.24
N SER A 458 -7.64 11.01 -14.32
CA SER A 458 -7.50 12.41 -14.71
C SER A 458 -6.23 12.60 -15.50
N PHE A 459 -6.25 13.55 -16.43
CA PHE A 459 -5.13 13.85 -17.30
C PHE A 459 -5.04 15.34 -17.58
N TYR A 460 -3.82 15.82 -17.81
CA TYR A 460 -3.55 17.23 -18.03
C TYR A 460 -2.57 17.40 -19.19
N LYS A 461 -2.92 18.30 -20.14
CA LYS A 461 -2.14 18.59 -21.34
C LYS A 461 -1.95 17.38 -22.26
N TYR A 462 -3.00 16.60 -22.49
CA TYR A 462 -2.94 15.53 -23.48
C TYR A 462 -3.02 16.12 -24.90
N PRO A 463 -2.09 15.82 -25.81
CA PRO A 463 -2.04 16.45 -27.13
C PRO A 463 -3.22 16.03 -28.01
N ILE A 464 -3.82 17.01 -28.70
CA ILE A 464 -4.86 16.78 -29.71
C ILE A 464 -4.20 16.60 -31.08
N ARG A 465 -4.63 15.58 -31.82
CA ARG A 465 -4.12 15.27 -33.17
C ARG A 465 -5.03 15.76 -34.29
#